data_AF-A0A7R9VL02-F1
#
_entry.id   AF-A0A7R9VL02-F1
#
_cell.length_a   1.000
_cell.length_b   1.000
_cell.length_c   1.000
_cell.angle_alpha   90.00
_cell.angle_beta   90.00
_cell.angle_gamma   90.00
#
_symmetry.space_group_name_H-M   'P 1'
#
loop_
_entity.id
_entity.type
_entity.pdbx_description
1 polymer ?
#
loop_
_entity_poly.entity_id
_entity_poly.type
_entity_poly.pdbx_seq_one_letter_code
_entity_poly.pdbx_strand_id
1 'polypeptide(L)'
;IEEMKEGPASHPGLALKFEKARQNLLRQTKNFRLDSPYETASYISRMLVEDNVWHVDNYVSEMEGEYAERNPLTLEECASVAEECLLGRGKVEALCMGNINEKEALDVAAVIERHFLNGSPKSRPLSEEEYPRFRSHRLPTKAEAL
;
A
#
# COMPACT_ATOMS: atom_id res chain seq x y z
N ILE A 1 2.90 16.22 -3.31
CA ILE A 1 3.10 15.86 -1.89
C ILE A 1 3.04 17.12 -1.03
N GLU A 2 3.88 18.12 -1.27
CA GLU A 2 3.85 19.37 -0.48
C GLU A 2 2.49 20.08 -0.50
N GLU A 3 1.85 20.22 -1.66
CA GLU A 3 0.48 20.78 -1.77
C GLU A 3 -0.57 20.03 -0.93
N MET A 4 -0.37 18.72 -0.69
CA MET A 4 -1.28 17.91 0.13
C MET A 4 -1.06 18.18 1.64
N LYS A 5 0.13 18.62 2.05
CA LYS A 5 0.47 18.94 3.45
C LYS A 5 0.03 20.35 3.87
N GLU A 6 -0.17 21.26 2.92
CA GLU A 6 -0.61 22.64 3.16
C GLU A 6 -2.09 22.75 3.58
N GLY A 7 -2.81 21.62 3.52
CA GLY A 7 -4.14 21.43 4.06
C GLY A 7 -5.29 21.87 3.14
N PRO A 8 -6.54 21.52 3.51
CA PRO A 8 -7.71 21.63 2.64
C PRO A 8 -8.11 23.09 2.34
N ALA A 9 -7.77 24.04 3.21
CA ALA A 9 -8.05 25.45 3.01
C ALA A 9 -7.18 26.07 1.89
N SER A 10 -5.93 25.61 1.77
CA SER A 10 -4.97 26.08 0.78
C SER A 10 -5.27 25.52 -0.61
N HIS A 11 -5.71 24.26 -0.68
CA HIS A 11 -5.98 23.55 -1.94
C HIS A 11 -7.36 22.85 -1.96
N PRO A 12 -8.47 23.61 -2.04
CA PRO A 12 -9.82 23.03 -1.95
C PRO A 12 -10.15 22.03 -3.06
N GLY A 13 -9.61 22.23 -4.27
CA GLY A 13 -9.79 21.29 -5.38
C GLY A 13 -9.09 19.95 -5.15
N LEU A 14 -7.97 19.95 -4.42
CA LEU A 14 -7.22 18.74 -4.08
C LEU A 14 -7.93 17.99 -2.94
N ALA A 15 -8.43 18.70 -1.94
CA ALA A 15 -9.25 18.13 -0.86
C ALA A 15 -10.52 17.44 -1.40
N LEU A 16 -11.19 18.05 -2.40
CA LEU A 16 -12.36 17.43 -3.03
C LEU A 16 -12.00 16.12 -3.77
N LYS A 17 -10.85 16.08 -4.46
CA LYS A 17 -10.36 14.87 -5.12
C LYS A 17 -10.04 13.77 -4.12
N PHE A 18 -9.40 14.14 -3.00
CA PHE A 18 -9.12 13.23 -1.91
C PHE A 18 -10.40 12.61 -1.33
N GLU A 19 -11.38 13.42 -0.97
CA GLU A 19 -12.63 12.92 -0.38
C GLU A 19 -13.38 12.01 -1.37
N LYS A 20 -13.40 12.38 -2.66
CA LYS A 20 -13.96 11.52 -3.71
C LYS A 20 -13.23 10.18 -3.81
N ALA A 21 -11.90 10.18 -3.72
CA ALA A 21 -11.11 8.95 -3.75
C ALA A 21 -11.39 8.07 -2.53
N ARG A 22 -11.42 8.67 -1.32
CA ARG A 22 -11.75 8.01 -0.06
C ARG A 22 -13.13 7.33 -0.10
N GLN A 23 -14.16 8.05 -0.53
CA GLN A 23 -15.52 7.51 -0.66
C GLN A 23 -15.62 6.38 -1.70
N ASN A 24 -14.91 6.52 -2.83
CA ASN A 24 -14.86 5.46 -3.83
C ASN A 24 -14.20 4.20 -3.29
N LEU A 25 -13.08 4.35 -2.57
CA LEU A 25 -12.39 3.24 -1.93
C LEU A 25 -13.29 2.55 -0.90
N LEU A 26 -13.91 3.30 0.01
CA LEU A 26 -14.85 2.78 1.00
C LEU A 26 -15.97 1.94 0.36
N ARG A 27 -16.57 2.46 -0.72
CA ARG A 27 -17.62 1.74 -1.46
C ARG A 27 -17.09 0.46 -2.09
N GLN A 28 -15.92 0.51 -2.75
CA GLN A 28 -15.30 -0.68 -3.35
C GLN A 28 -14.99 -1.74 -2.29
N THR A 29 -14.44 -1.34 -1.15
CA THR A 29 -14.12 -2.20 -0.01
C THR A 29 -15.38 -2.87 0.54
N LYS A 30 -16.48 -2.13 0.76
CA LYS A 30 -17.75 -2.71 1.22
C LYS A 30 -18.41 -3.66 0.21
N ASN A 31 -18.18 -3.44 -1.09
CA ASN A 31 -18.75 -4.26 -2.14
C ASN A 31 -18.20 -5.69 -2.18
N PHE A 32 -17.14 -6.01 -1.43
CA PHE A 32 -16.69 -7.39 -1.22
C PHE A 32 -17.85 -8.35 -0.85
N ARG A 33 -18.87 -7.86 -0.13
CA ARG A 33 -20.05 -8.66 0.24
C ARG A 33 -20.92 -9.09 -0.95
N LEU A 34 -20.73 -8.46 -2.11
CA LEU A 34 -21.46 -8.74 -3.34
C LEU A 34 -20.67 -9.65 -4.27
N ASP A 35 -19.44 -10.02 -3.91
CA ASP A 35 -18.62 -10.96 -4.69
C ASP A 35 -19.25 -12.36 -4.69
N SER A 36 -18.89 -13.15 -5.69
CA SER A 36 -19.43 -14.49 -5.81
C SER A 36 -18.95 -15.41 -4.67
N PRO A 37 -19.70 -16.47 -4.31
CA PRO A 37 -19.32 -17.34 -3.20
C PRO A 37 -17.91 -17.95 -3.30
N TYR A 38 -17.42 -18.23 -4.51
CA TYR A 38 -16.08 -18.80 -4.70
C TYR A 38 -14.97 -17.77 -4.46
N GLU A 39 -15.20 -16.50 -4.83
CA GLU A 39 -14.26 -15.39 -4.58
C GLU A 39 -14.16 -15.10 -3.09
N THR A 40 -15.29 -15.06 -2.40
CA THR A 40 -15.36 -14.90 -0.96
C THR A 40 -14.64 -16.04 -0.24
N ALA A 41 -14.86 -17.30 -0.66
CA ALA A 41 -14.15 -18.45 -0.07
C ALA A 41 -12.64 -18.39 -0.31
N SER A 42 -12.21 -17.99 -1.51
CA SER A 42 -10.80 -17.81 -1.85
C SER A 42 -10.15 -16.70 -1.00
N TYR A 43 -10.83 -15.57 -0.85
CA TYR A 43 -10.40 -14.47 0.02
C TYR A 43 -10.24 -14.91 1.47
N ILE A 44 -11.26 -15.55 2.06
CA ILE A 44 -11.21 -16.01 3.45
C ILE A 44 -10.09 -17.04 3.65
N SER A 45 -9.90 -17.96 2.69
CA SER A 45 -8.81 -18.94 2.73
C SER A 45 -7.43 -18.25 2.82
N ARG A 46 -7.22 -17.18 2.04
CA ARG A 46 -6.00 -16.38 2.13
C ARG A 46 -5.85 -15.71 3.49
N MET A 47 -6.91 -15.14 4.05
CA MET A 47 -6.87 -14.52 5.39
C MET A 47 -6.50 -15.51 6.50
N LEU A 48 -6.80 -16.80 6.34
CA LEU A 48 -6.47 -17.83 7.33
C LEU A 48 -5.03 -18.33 7.23
N VAL A 49 -4.44 -18.26 6.03
CA VAL A 49 -3.14 -18.88 5.74
C VAL A 49 -2.02 -17.85 5.69
N GLU A 50 -2.27 -16.60 5.33
CA GLU A 50 -1.26 -15.57 5.23
C GLU A 50 -1.02 -14.87 6.59
N ASP A 51 0.25 -14.67 6.96
CA ASP A 51 0.64 -13.89 8.14
C ASP A 51 0.55 -12.37 7.87
N ASN A 52 0.26 -11.58 8.91
CA ASN A 52 0.15 -10.11 8.87
C ASN A 52 -0.82 -9.54 7.82
N VAL A 53 -2.04 -10.10 7.73
CA VAL A 53 -3.05 -9.62 6.77
C VAL A 53 -4.17 -8.86 7.44
N TRP A 54 -4.61 -7.78 6.78
CA TRP A 54 -5.75 -6.97 7.20
C TRP A 54 -7.04 -7.48 6.55
N HIS A 55 -8.07 -7.66 7.36
CA HIS A 55 -9.40 -7.98 6.86
C HIS A 55 -10.06 -6.74 6.23
N VAL A 56 -11.01 -6.95 5.32
CA VAL A 56 -11.77 -5.88 4.67
C VAL A 56 -12.43 -4.95 5.70
N ASP A 57 -12.89 -5.50 6.82
CA ASP A 57 -13.48 -4.72 7.90
C ASP A 57 -12.48 -3.79 8.58
N ASN A 58 -11.19 -4.17 8.66
CA ASN A 58 -10.14 -3.29 9.18
C ASN A 58 -9.97 -2.06 8.26
N TYR A 59 -9.97 -2.26 6.94
CA TYR A 59 -9.90 -1.14 6.00
C TYR A 59 -11.16 -0.26 6.08
N VAL A 60 -12.34 -0.84 6.28
CA VAL A 60 -13.58 -0.06 6.47
C VAL A 60 -13.49 0.77 7.76
N SER A 61 -12.97 0.23 8.86
CA SER A 61 -12.89 0.97 10.13
C SER A 61 -11.98 2.19 10.09
N GLU A 62 -10.96 2.21 9.23
CA GLU A 62 -10.11 3.38 8.99
C GLU A 62 -10.84 4.52 8.25
N MET A 63 -11.95 4.21 7.57
CA MET A 63 -12.70 5.17 6.74
C MET A 63 -14.09 5.51 7.28
N GLU A 64 -14.66 4.67 8.15
CA GLU A 64 -16.01 4.82 8.68
C GLU A 64 -16.17 4.20 10.08
N GLY A 65 -17.04 4.80 10.89
CA GLY A 65 -17.36 4.33 12.24
C GLY A 65 -16.59 5.07 13.32
N GLU A 66 -16.71 4.59 14.57
CA GLU A 66 -16.18 5.26 15.76
C GLU A 66 -14.66 5.50 15.69
N TYR A 67 -13.92 4.57 15.08
CA TYR A 67 -12.47 4.72 14.90
C TYR A 67 -12.13 5.87 13.96
N ALA A 68 -12.71 5.90 12.75
CA ALA A 68 -12.49 6.96 11.78
C ALA A 68 -12.99 8.34 12.27
N GLU A 69 -13.97 8.39 13.16
CA GLU A 69 -14.40 9.65 13.79
C GLU A 69 -13.38 10.17 14.80
N ARG A 70 -12.69 9.28 15.52
CA ARG A 70 -11.65 9.63 16.50
C ARG A 70 -10.31 9.93 15.86
N ASN A 71 -9.97 9.18 14.80
CA ASN A 71 -8.72 9.29 14.07
C ASN A 71 -9.02 9.28 12.55
N PRO A 72 -9.44 10.43 11.99
CA PRO A 72 -9.85 10.50 10.59
C PRO A 72 -8.65 10.38 9.66
N LEU A 73 -8.79 9.60 8.60
CA LEU A 73 -7.80 9.59 7.51
C LEU A 73 -7.74 10.95 6.82
N THR A 74 -6.63 11.67 7.00
CA THR A 74 -6.44 13.01 6.44
C THR A 74 -5.58 13.04 5.17
N LEU A 75 -5.72 14.11 4.39
CA LEU A 75 -4.92 14.33 3.18
C LEU A 75 -3.44 14.53 3.53
N GLU A 76 -3.17 15.22 4.63
CA GLU A 76 -1.87 15.54 5.16
C GLU A 76 -1.13 14.28 5.63
N GLU A 77 -1.82 13.37 6.32
CA GLU A 77 -1.26 12.07 6.70
C GLU A 77 -0.97 11.22 5.47
N CYS A 78 -1.90 11.14 4.50
CA CYS A 78 -1.64 10.46 3.24
C CYS A 78 -0.41 11.03 2.52
N ALA A 79 -0.21 12.35 2.55
CA ALA A 79 0.96 12.99 1.96
C ALA A 79 2.25 12.58 2.67
N SER A 80 2.23 12.56 4.00
CA SER A 80 3.37 12.19 4.83
C SER A 80 3.77 10.74 4.62
N VAL A 81 2.78 9.82 4.60
CA VAL A 81 3.01 8.40 4.30
C VAL A 81 3.50 8.22 2.87
N ALA A 82 2.92 8.92 1.89
CA ALA A 82 3.37 8.84 0.49
C ALA A 82 4.82 9.33 0.34
N GLU A 83 5.21 10.38 1.06
CA GLU A 83 6.59 10.86 1.07
C GLU A 83 7.54 9.82 1.67
N GLU A 84 7.18 9.22 2.81
CA GLU A 84 8.00 8.17 3.42
C GLU A 84 8.12 6.94 2.53
N CYS A 85 7.03 6.52 1.89
CA CYS A 85 7.03 5.36 0.99
C CYS A 85 7.86 5.60 -0.28
N LEU A 86 7.83 6.82 -0.85
CA LEU A 86 8.50 7.12 -2.11
C LEU A 86 9.94 7.62 -1.94
N LEU A 87 10.20 8.40 -0.89
CA LEU A 87 11.46 9.11 -0.66
C LEU A 87 12.15 8.74 0.65
N GLY A 88 11.60 7.77 1.38
CA GLY A 88 12.24 7.15 2.53
C GLY A 88 13.09 5.96 2.12
N ARG A 89 12.92 4.82 2.80
CA ARG A 89 13.76 3.64 2.60
C ARG A 89 13.09 2.71 1.61
N GLY A 90 13.80 2.34 0.54
CA GLY A 90 13.21 1.54 -0.53
C GLY A 90 14.19 0.58 -1.18
N LYS A 91 13.63 -0.45 -1.80
CA LYS A 91 14.29 -1.29 -2.79
C LYS A 91 13.38 -1.33 -4.01
N VAL A 92 13.95 -1.22 -5.19
CA VAL A 92 13.22 -1.36 -6.45
C VAL A 92 13.69 -2.62 -7.16
N GLU A 93 12.74 -3.47 -7.52
CA GLU A 93 12.97 -4.58 -8.43
C GLU A 93 12.21 -4.27 -9.72
N ALA A 94 12.92 -4.21 -10.85
CA ALA A 94 12.36 -3.81 -12.14
C ALA A 94 12.65 -4.88 -13.19
N LEU A 95 11.63 -5.17 -14.01
CA LEU A 95 11.76 -6.02 -15.20
C LEU A 95 11.65 -5.15 -16.45
N CYS A 96 12.77 -4.94 -17.13
CA CYS A 96 12.80 -4.28 -18.44
C CYS A 96 12.68 -5.32 -19.55
N MET A 97 11.56 -5.32 -20.27
CA MET A 97 11.27 -6.29 -21.32
C MET A 97 10.69 -5.59 -22.56
N GLY A 98 11.16 -5.95 -23.75
CA GLY A 98 10.69 -5.41 -25.02
C GLY A 98 11.85 -5.06 -25.96
N ASN A 99 11.63 -4.08 -26.83
CA ASN A 99 12.67 -3.53 -27.70
C ASN A 99 13.56 -2.55 -26.91
N ILE A 100 14.30 -3.10 -25.95
CA ILE A 100 15.22 -2.36 -25.09
C ILE A 100 16.51 -3.18 -24.96
N ASN A 101 17.66 -2.54 -25.11
CA ASN A 101 18.93 -3.20 -24.87
C ASN A 101 19.37 -3.03 -23.40
N GLU A 102 20.44 -3.73 -23.01
CA GLU A 102 20.96 -3.72 -21.64
C GLU A 102 21.31 -2.29 -21.16
N LYS A 103 21.95 -1.49 -22.01
CA LYS A 103 22.35 -0.12 -21.65
C LYS A 103 21.12 0.74 -21.37
N GLU A 104 20.12 0.68 -22.24
CA GLU A 104 18.87 1.43 -22.07
C GLU A 104 18.11 0.99 -20.81
N ALA A 105 18.14 -0.31 -20.48
CA ALA A 105 17.56 -0.82 -19.24
C ALA A 105 18.29 -0.28 -18.00
N LEU A 106 19.63 -0.23 -18.03
CA LEU A 106 20.43 0.37 -16.97
C LEU A 106 20.20 1.89 -16.86
N ASP A 107 20.00 2.58 -17.99
CA ASP A 107 19.65 4.01 -17.99
C ASP A 107 18.29 4.25 -17.32
N VAL A 108 17.30 3.37 -17.53
CA VAL A 108 16.01 3.42 -16.82
C VAL A 108 16.21 3.25 -15.31
N ALA A 109 16.99 2.24 -14.90
CA ALA A 109 17.30 2.02 -13.48
C ALA A 109 17.98 3.26 -12.86
N ALA A 110 18.96 3.85 -13.56
CA ALA A 110 19.67 5.05 -13.10
C ALA A 110 18.75 6.27 -12.94
N VAL A 111 17.72 6.42 -13.79
CA VAL A 111 16.71 7.47 -13.64
C VAL A 111 15.87 7.26 -12.38
N ILE A 112 15.42 6.02 -12.12
CA ILE A 112 14.67 5.67 -10.92
C ILE A 112 15.52 5.94 -9.67
N GLU A 113 16.76 5.46 -9.63
CA GLU A 113 17.67 5.69 -8.50
C GLU A 113 17.91 7.19 -8.28
N ARG A 114 18.12 7.96 -9.35
CA ARG A 114 18.32 9.41 -9.24
C ARG A 114 17.13 10.11 -8.59
N HIS A 115 15.91 9.75 -8.94
CA HIS A 115 14.71 10.44 -8.45
C HIS A 115 14.29 9.98 -7.05
N PHE A 116 14.40 8.67 -6.75
CA PHE A 116 13.83 8.10 -5.53
C PHE A 116 14.89 7.76 -4.46
N LEU A 117 16.13 7.43 -4.85
CA LEU A 117 17.23 7.13 -3.92
C LEU A 117 18.15 8.33 -3.67
N ASN A 118 18.49 9.07 -4.72
CA ASN A 118 19.42 10.21 -4.61
C ASN A 118 18.71 11.56 -4.51
N GLY A 119 17.39 11.59 -4.69
CA GLY A 119 16.58 12.80 -4.71
C GLY A 119 16.23 13.36 -3.32
N SER A 120 16.48 12.61 -2.25
CA SER A 120 16.14 12.99 -0.88
C SER A 120 17.28 12.60 0.09
N PRO A 121 17.68 13.48 1.03
CA PRO A 121 18.69 13.15 2.03
C PRO A 121 18.25 12.08 3.03
N LYS A 122 16.94 11.76 3.10
CA LYS A 122 16.39 10.69 3.95
C LYS A 122 16.39 9.33 3.25
N SER A 123 16.60 9.32 1.93
CA SER A 123 16.47 8.10 1.15
C SER A 123 17.71 7.23 1.29
N ARG A 124 17.48 5.93 1.51
CA ARG A 124 18.54 4.93 1.51
C ARG A 124 18.00 3.58 1.04
N PRO A 125 18.87 2.71 0.50
CA PRO A 125 18.51 1.33 0.24
C PRO A 125 18.05 0.61 1.52
N LEU A 126 17.09 -0.31 1.35
CA LEU A 126 16.75 -1.29 2.39
C LEU A 126 17.89 -2.30 2.56
N SER A 127 18.16 -2.70 3.79
CA SER A 127 19.01 -3.85 4.10
C SER A 127 18.24 -5.16 3.94
N GLU A 128 18.95 -6.27 3.74
CA GLU A 128 18.36 -7.62 3.60
C GLU A 128 17.52 -8.04 4.82
N GLU A 129 17.85 -7.52 6.01
CA GLU A 129 17.08 -7.78 7.25
C GLU A 129 15.74 -7.03 7.27
N GLU A 130 15.65 -5.90 6.57
CA GLU A 130 14.42 -5.11 6.44
C GLU A 130 13.47 -5.67 5.38
N TYR A 131 13.84 -6.76 4.70
CA TYR A 131 12.97 -7.35 3.70
C TYR A 131 11.75 -7.99 4.35
N PRO A 132 10.53 -7.60 3.93
CA PRO A 132 9.32 -8.18 4.47
C PRO A 132 9.29 -9.68 4.14
N ARG A 133 9.16 -10.49 5.19
CA ARG A 133 9.04 -11.94 5.06
C ARG A 133 7.58 -12.31 5.23
N PHE A 134 6.87 -12.44 4.11
CA PHE A 134 5.53 -12.99 4.13
C PHE A 134 5.62 -14.50 4.30
N ARG A 135 5.01 -15.02 5.36
CA ARG A 135 4.97 -16.44 5.67
C ARG A 135 3.53 -16.92 5.57
N SER A 136 3.38 -18.16 5.13
CA SER A 136 2.12 -18.87 5.24
C SER A 136 2.12 -19.72 6.50
N HIS A 137 1.00 -19.74 7.21
CA HIS A 137 0.77 -20.65 8.32
C HIS A 137 0.81 -22.10 7.82
N ARG A 138 1.64 -22.91 8.48
CA ARG A 138 1.69 -24.34 8.22
C ARG A 138 0.48 -24.98 8.88
N LEU A 139 -0.38 -25.61 8.07
CA LEU A 139 -1.47 -26.42 8.60
C LEU A 139 -0.90 -27.60 9.42
N PRO A 140 -1.50 -27.95 10.56
CA PRO A 140 -1.06 -29.08 11.34
C PRO A 140 -1.23 -30.37 10.54
N THR A 141 -0.32 -31.30 10.75
CA THR A 141 -0.51 -32.68 10.30
C THR A 141 -1.63 -33.34 11.10
N LYS A 142 -2.20 -34.43 10.58
CA LYS A 142 -3.25 -35.19 11.28
C LYS A 142 -2.82 -35.61 12.70
N ALA A 143 -1.55 -35.94 12.91
CA ALA A 143 -1.02 -36.35 14.21
C ALA A 143 -0.87 -35.18 15.19
N GLU A 144 -0.66 -33.96 14.70
CA GLU A 144 -0.55 -32.75 15.53
C GLU A 144 -1.92 -32.19 15.94
N ALA A 145 -3.00 -32.57 15.24
CA ALA A 145 -4.36 -32.09 15.47
C ALA A 145 -5.24 -33.02 16.33
N LEU A 146 -4.73 -34.20 16.71
CA LEU A 146 -5.37 -35.19 17.58
C LEU A 146 -4.77 -35.12 18.99
#